data_AF-A0AAT9HTM3-F1
#
_entry.id   AF-A0AAT9HTM3-F1
#
_cell.length_a   1.000
_cell.length_b   1.000
_cell.length_c   1.000
_cell.angle_alpha   90.00
_cell.angle_beta   90.00
_cell.angle_gamma   90.00
#
_symmetry.space_group_name_H-M   'P 1'
#
loop_
_entity.id
_entity.type
_entity.pdbx_description
1 polymer ?
#
loop_
_entity_poly.entity_id
_entity_poly.type
_entity_poly.pdbx_seq_one_letter_code
_entity_poly.pdbx_strand_id
1 'polypeptide(L)'
;MTSAPGRRSSIFTRLLRHGFTDPSAAERLLDSPELAPVRDDPVLLDALGRAADPDLALLGLVRLLEAQHGHTARQELLDTLIAAKPLRDRLLGVLGASAALADHLARHPTDWQSLVTYEPRDLHPGVEEFEQGLAEADDPVSLRVAYRRCLLSIAARDVCGTIDIAQTAAELADLATATLRAALALAAAAAPEDAALCRLAVVAMGKCGGHELNYVSDVDVIFVGEAVNGADEDKALRAATRLASHLMRICSETTVEGSIWPVDANLRPEGRNGPLVRTLASHLAYYQRWAKTWEFQALLKARPVAGDRTLGAEYVAALQPLVWGPPSGRTSSPTCRRCAAGWWRTSPPPRSTASSSSAPAVCGTSSSRSSCFSWCTAAPTPPCAAAPPSTR
;
A
#
# COMPACT_ATOMS: atom_id res chain seq x y z
N MET A 1 29.63 43.24 -27.52
CA MET A 1 28.25 43.43 -27.04
C MET A 1 27.84 42.16 -26.33
N THR A 2 28.08 42.13 -25.02
CA THR A 2 27.68 41.06 -24.12
C THR A 2 26.18 41.19 -23.86
N SER A 3 25.42 40.16 -24.23
CA SER A 3 23.97 40.08 -24.03
C SER A 3 23.66 40.16 -22.53
N ALA A 4 22.78 41.09 -22.15
CA ALA A 4 22.31 41.21 -20.78
C ALA A 4 21.55 39.94 -20.34
N PRO A 5 21.70 39.46 -19.10
CA PRO A 5 20.90 38.33 -18.62
C PRO A 5 19.42 38.73 -18.65
N GLY A 6 18.63 37.98 -19.40
CA GLY A 6 17.23 38.28 -19.71
C GLY A 6 16.40 38.53 -18.45
N ARG A 7 15.57 39.57 -18.52
CA ARG A 7 14.57 39.90 -17.50
C ARG A 7 13.63 38.69 -17.35
N ARG A 8 13.77 37.94 -16.24
CA ARG A 8 12.92 36.79 -15.90
C ARG A 8 11.44 37.20 -15.91
N SER A 9 10.57 36.36 -16.48
CA SER A 9 9.13 36.65 -16.60
C SER A 9 8.46 36.79 -15.22
N SER A 10 7.34 37.52 -15.15
CA SER A 10 6.56 37.64 -13.91
C SER A 10 6.04 36.28 -13.43
N ILE A 11 5.70 35.38 -14.38
CA ILE A 11 5.24 34.03 -14.09
C ILE A 11 6.35 33.13 -13.55
N PHE A 12 7.58 33.21 -14.07
CA PHE A 12 8.74 32.51 -13.52
C PHE A 12 8.94 32.80 -12.02
N THR A 13 8.79 34.06 -11.63
CA THR A 13 8.91 34.46 -10.21
C THR A 13 7.75 33.95 -9.37
N ARG A 14 6.54 33.87 -9.92
CA ARG A 14 5.38 33.28 -9.23
C ARG A 14 5.60 31.78 -9.00
N LEU A 15 6.01 31.04 -10.03
CA LEU A 15 6.29 29.60 -9.94
C LEU A 15 7.33 29.29 -8.85
N LEU A 16 8.44 30.04 -8.80
CA LEU A 16 9.41 29.89 -7.71
C LEU A 16 8.81 30.09 -6.31
N ARG A 17 7.90 31.06 -6.14
CA ARG A 17 7.23 31.31 -4.84
C ARG A 17 6.27 30.19 -4.45
N HIS A 18 5.73 29.46 -5.43
CA HIS A 18 4.86 28.30 -5.21
C HIS A 18 5.63 26.98 -5.11
N GLY A 19 6.97 27.02 -5.01
CA GLY A 19 7.78 25.84 -4.71
C GLY A 19 8.19 24.99 -5.92
N PHE A 20 7.94 25.47 -7.15
CA PHE A 20 8.43 24.78 -8.36
C PHE A 20 9.96 24.78 -8.41
N THR A 21 10.51 23.58 -8.62
CA THR A 21 11.95 23.32 -8.71
C THR A 21 12.49 23.60 -10.11
N ASP A 22 11.69 23.38 -11.16
CA ASP A 22 11.99 23.81 -12.53
C ASP A 22 10.89 24.74 -13.10
N PRO A 23 10.93 26.04 -12.73
CA PRO A 23 9.97 27.02 -13.23
C PRO A 23 9.95 27.15 -14.75
N SER A 24 11.06 26.85 -15.43
CA SER A 24 11.11 26.99 -16.91
C SER A 24 10.37 25.84 -17.57
N ALA A 25 10.48 24.62 -17.04
CA ALA A 25 9.65 23.50 -17.46
C ALA A 25 8.19 23.71 -17.13
N ALA A 26 7.89 24.20 -15.92
CA ALA A 26 6.53 24.50 -15.51
C ALA A 26 5.86 25.58 -16.39
N GLU A 27 6.59 26.65 -16.76
CA GLU A 27 6.09 27.67 -17.70
C GLU A 27 5.73 27.05 -19.06
N ARG A 28 6.56 26.15 -19.60
CA ARG A 28 6.25 25.43 -20.84
C ARG A 28 5.01 24.54 -20.73
N LEU A 29 4.80 23.90 -19.58
CA LEU A 29 3.62 23.08 -19.33
C LEU A 29 2.35 23.94 -19.18
N LEU A 30 2.44 25.09 -18.51
CA LEU A 30 1.32 26.03 -18.40
C LEU A 30 0.91 26.65 -19.73
N ASP A 31 1.86 26.80 -20.65
CA ASP A 31 1.60 27.26 -22.02
C ASP A 31 1.04 26.16 -22.95
N SER A 32 0.80 24.95 -22.44
CA SER A 32 0.14 23.91 -23.23
C SER A 32 -1.30 24.32 -23.60
N PRO A 33 -1.80 23.93 -24.79
CA PRO A 33 -3.14 24.31 -25.23
C PRO A 33 -4.24 23.76 -24.33
N GLU A 34 -3.98 22.66 -23.63
CA GLU A 34 -4.89 22.04 -22.66
C GLU A 34 -5.14 22.93 -21.44
N LEU A 35 -4.13 23.69 -21.00
CA LEU A 35 -4.21 24.56 -19.83
C LEU A 35 -4.52 26.02 -20.18
N ALA A 36 -4.54 26.39 -21.46
CA ALA A 36 -4.83 27.75 -21.92
C ALA A 36 -6.04 28.43 -21.24
N PRO A 37 -7.17 27.75 -20.93
CA PRO A 37 -8.31 28.38 -20.26
C PRO A 37 -8.04 28.81 -18.81
N VAL A 38 -7.10 28.15 -18.12
CA VAL A 38 -6.87 28.31 -16.66
C VAL A 38 -5.43 28.66 -16.30
N ARG A 39 -4.52 28.80 -17.28
CA ARG A 39 -3.08 29.00 -17.03
C ARG A 39 -2.75 30.20 -16.15
N ASP A 40 -3.58 31.25 -16.22
CA ASP A 40 -3.41 32.50 -15.46
C ASP A 40 -4.27 32.53 -14.18
N ASP A 41 -5.08 31.48 -13.94
CA ASP A 41 -5.98 31.39 -12.79
C ASP A 41 -5.17 31.27 -11.48
N PRO A 42 -5.32 32.21 -10.53
CA PRO A 42 -4.60 32.16 -9.27
C PRO A 42 -4.97 30.94 -8.42
N VAL A 43 -6.20 30.42 -8.54
CA VAL A 43 -6.66 29.24 -7.80
C VAL A 43 -5.85 28.00 -8.18
N LEU A 44 -5.55 27.84 -9.46
CA LEU A 44 -4.74 26.72 -9.96
C LEU A 44 -3.32 26.77 -9.41
N LEU A 45 -2.64 27.92 -9.55
CA LEU A 45 -1.26 28.08 -9.09
C LEU A 45 -1.13 27.96 -7.56
N ASP A 46 -2.08 28.53 -6.81
CA ASP A 46 -2.13 28.39 -5.36
C ASP A 46 -2.32 26.93 -4.94
N ALA A 47 -3.14 26.16 -5.66
CA ALA A 47 -3.39 24.76 -5.35
C ALA A 47 -2.22 23.85 -5.72
N LEU A 48 -1.60 24.06 -6.89
CA LEU A 48 -0.38 23.36 -7.28
C LEU A 48 0.73 23.58 -6.26
N GLY A 49 0.92 24.82 -5.79
CA GLY A 49 1.93 25.13 -4.77
C GLY A 49 1.66 24.55 -3.37
N ARG A 50 0.49 23.96 -3.13
CA ARG A 50 0.18 23.19 -1.90
C ARG A 50 0.44 21.69 -2.06
N ALA A 51 0.65 21.21 -3.29
CA ALA A 51 1.00 19.81 -3.52
C ALA A 51 2.42 19.51 -2.96
N ALA A 52 2.67 18.24 -2.64
CA ALA A 52 3.97 17.82 -2.12
C ALA A 52 5.11 18.06 -3.13
N ASP A 53 4.83 17.81 -4.42
CA ASP A 53 5.69 18.16 -5.55
C ASP A 53 4.84 18.90 -6.62
N PRO A 54 4.97 20.23 -6.74
CA PRO A 54 4.19 21.02 -7.69
C PRO A 54 4.57 20.77 -9.15
N ASP A 55 5.84 20.44 -9.44
CA ASP A 55 6.29 20.12 -10.80
C ASP A 55 5.64 18.80 -11.26
N LEU A 56 5.64 17.78 -10.39
CA LEU A 56 5.00 16.50 -10.65
C LEU A 56 3.47 16.63 -10.79
N ALA A 57 2.84 17.43 -9.93
CA ALA A 57 1.40 17.68 -10.00
C ALA A 57 0.99 18.32 -11.33
N LEU A 58 1.73 19.35 -11.77
CA LEU A 58 1.47 20.03 -13.03
C LEU A 58 1.66 19.10 -14.23
N LEU A 59 2.75 18.32 -14.25
CA LEU A 59 2.99 17.34 -15.31
C LEU A 59 1.87 16.29 -15.37
N GLY A 60 1.46 15.76 -14.21
CA GLY A 60 0.36 14.80 -14.11
C GLY A 60 -0.97 15.38 -14.61
N LEU A 61 -1.24 16.66 -14.29
CA LEU A 61 -2.46 17.35 -14.72
C LEU A 61 -2.51 17.52 -16.24
N VAL A 62 -1.41 17.98 -16.86
CA VAL A 62 -1.33 18.13 -18.32
C VAL A 62 -1.59 16.78 -19.00
N ARG A 63 -0.92 15.72 -18.54
CA ARG A 63 -1.10 14.37 -19.11
C ARG A 63 -2.54 13.85 -18.98
N LEU A 64 -3.21 14.15 -17.87
CA LEU A 64 -4.61 13.81 -17.68
C LEU A 64 -5.51 14.60 -18.65
N LEU A 65 -5.24 15.88 -18.87
CA LEU A 65 -6.02 16.73 -19.78
C LEU A 65 -5.79 16.35 -21.26
N GLU A 66 -4.57 15.96 -21.62
CA GLU A 66 -4.23 15.41 -22.94
C GLU A 66 -5.00 14.12 -23.22
N ALA A 67 -5.14 13.26 -22.20
CA ALA A 67 -5.85 11.99 -22.30
C ALA A 67 -7.39 12.10 -22.36
N GLN A 68 -7.98 13.26 -22.06
CA GLN A 68 -9.44 13.43 -22.11
C GLN A 68 -9.98 13.28 -23.54
N HIS A 69 -11.10 12.56 -23.67
CA HIS A 69 -11.76 12.32 -24.95
C HIS A 69 -12.59 13.55 -25.38
N GLY A 70 -11.93 14.46 -26.09
CA GLY A 70 -12.57 15.63 -26.70
C GLY A 70 -12.63 16.88 -25.81
N HIS A 71 -13.07 17.98 -26.41
CA HIS A 71 -13.05 19.29 -25.76
C HIS A 71 -13.98 19.38 -24.55
N THR A 72 -15.18 18.80 -24.63
CA THR A 72 -16.18 18.85 -23.56
C THR A 72 -15.70 18.18 -22.27
N ALA A 73 -15.13 16.97 -22.35
CA ALA A 73 -14.63 16.26 -21.18
C ALA A 73 -13.44 16.99 -20.53
N ARG A 74 -12.57 17.58 -21.35
CA ARG A 74 -11.47 18.43 -20.86
C ARG A 74 -11.98 19.67 -20.15
N GLN A 75 -12.97 20.34 -20.73
CA GLN A 75 -13.57 21.53 -20.14
C GLN A 75 -14.29 21.20 -18.83
N GLU A 76 -15.04 20.08 -18.76
CA GLU A 76 -15.68 19.61 -17.54
C GLU A 76 -14.67 19.37 -16.41
N LEU A 77 -13.55 18.71 -16.71
CA LEU A 77 -12.47 18.51 -15.73
C LEU A 77 -11.88 19.85 -15.25
N LEU A 78 -11.59 20.79 -16.16
CA LEU A 78 -11.06 22.11 -15.80
C LEU A 78 -12.05 22.92 -14.97
N ASP A 79 -13.30 23.00 -15.39
CA ASP A 79 -14.36 23.72 -14.68
C ASP A 79 -14.56 23.15 -13.28
N THR A 80 -14.56 21.81 -13.15
CA THR A 80 -14.67 21.15 -11.84
C THR A 80 -13.43 21.36 -10.98
N LEU A 81 -12.22 21.32 -11.57
CA LEU A 81 -10.96 21.61 -10.87
C LEU A 81 -10.97 23.03 -10.29
N ILE A 82 -11.45 24.02 -11.03
CA ILE A 82 -11.50 25.41 -10.54
C ILE A 82 -12.64 25.62 -9.53
N ALA A 83 -13.83 25.12 -9.82
CA ALA A 83 -15.02 25.35 -8.98
C ALA A 83 -15.03 24.53 -7.69
N ALA A 84 -14.62 23.26 -7.73
CA ALA A 84 -14.77 22.32 -6.61
C ALA A 84 -13.45 22.15 -5.84
N LYS A 85 -13.29 22.91 -4.74
CA LYS A 85 -12.11 22.81 -3.86
C LYS A 85 -11.80 21.38 -3.39
N PRO A 86 -12.77 20.55 -2.94
CA PRO A 86 -12.47 19.19 -2.49
C PRO A 86 -11.84 18.32 -3.58
N LEU A 87 -12.39 18.35 -4.80
CA LEU A 87 -11.79 17.64 -5.94
C LEU A 87 -10.39 18.15 -6.23
N ARG A 88 -10.21 19.48 -6.29
CA ARG A 88 -8.94 20.10 -6.63
C ARG A 88 -7.82 19.69 -5.68
N ASP A 89 -8.07 19.78 -4.38
CA ASP A 89 -7.05 19.46 -3.38
C ASP A 89 -6.67 17.97 -3.45
N ARG A 90 -7.65 17.08 -3.67
CA ARG A 90 -7.44 15.64 -3.81
C ARG A 90 -6.67 15.28 -5.07
N LEU A 91 -7.14 15.77 -6.22
CA LEU A 91 -6.55 15.46 -7.51
C LEU A 91 -5.10 15.97 -7.57
N LEU A 92 -4.87 17.24 -7.24
CA LEU A 92 -3.51 17.82 -7.28
C LEU A 92 -2.62 17.24 -6.18
N GLY A 93 -3.18 16.94 -5.00
CA GLY A 93 -2.46 16.27 -3.93
C GLY A 93 -1.94 14.89 -4.35
N VAL A 94 -2.78 14.09 -5.01
CA VAL A 94 -2.38 12.77 -5.52
C VAL A 94 -1.39 12.88 -6.66
N LEU A 95 -1.64 13.77 -7.63
CA LEU A 95 -0.73 13.96 -8.77
C LEU A 95 0.65 14.42 -8.31
N GLY A 96 0.73 15.28 -7.28
CA GLY A 96 2.00 15.70 -6.68
C GLY A 96 2.64 14.69 -5.73
N ALA A 97 1.97 13.59 -5.40
CA ALA A 97 2.50 12.55 -4.53
C ALA A 97 2.90 11.27 -5.27
N SER A 98 2.31 11.00 -6.44
CA SER A 98 2.46 9.71 -7.13
C SER A 98 2.41 9.81 -8.65
N ALA A 99 3.58 9.68 -9.27
CA ALA A 99 3.71 9.52 -10.73
C ALA A 99 2.92 8.30 -11.24
N ALA A 100 2.88 7.20 -10.46
CA ALA A 100 2.17 5.99 -10.84
C ALA A 100 0.64 6.17 -10.89
N LEU A 101 0.07 6.99 -10.00
CA LEU A 101 -1.36 7.32 -10.03
C LEU A 101 -1.66 8.34 -11.14
N ALA A 102 -0.73 9.25 -11.44
CA ALA A 102 -0.82 10.10 -12.63
C ALA A 102 -0.81 9.27 -13.93
N ASP A 103 0.07 8.25 -14.02
CA ASP A 103 0.11 7.32 -15.15
C ASP A 103 -1.18 6.51 -15.29
N HIS A 104 -1.80 6.12 -14.17
CA HIS A 104 -3.10 5.44 -14.16
C HIS A 104 -4.20 6.38 -14.68
N LEU A 105 -4.26 7.62 -14.19
CA LEU A 105 -5.22 8.62 -14.64
C LEU A 105 -5.04 9.00 -16.12
N ALA A 106 -3.82 9.03 -16.63
CA ALA A 106 -3.57 9.25 -18.06
C ALA A 106 -4.05 8.08 -18.94
N ARG A 107 -4.07 6.84 -18.41
CA ARG A 107 -4.58 5.65 -19.12
C ARG A 107 -6.09 5.47 -18.95
N HIS A 108 -6.63 5.86 -17.81
CA HIS A 108 -8.05 5.78 -17.43
C HIS A 108 -8.58 7.18 -17.08
N PRO A 109 -8.73 8.07 -18.08
CA PRO A 109 -8.98 9.50 -17.87
C PRO A 109 -10.33 9.83 -17.24
N THR A 110 -11.24 8.87 -17.05
CA THR A 110 -12.50 9.09 -16.33
C THR A 110 -12.37 8.84 -14.83
N ASP A 111 -11.31 8.17 -14.37
CA ASP A 111 -11.19 7.73 -12.98
C ASP A 111 -10.99 8.88 -11.98
N TRP A 112 -10.65 10.11 -12.45
CA TRP A 112 -10.66 11.30 -11.59
C TRP A 112 -12.04 11.58 -10.99
N GLN A 113 -13.12 11.12 -11.64
CA GLN A 113 -14.48 11.27 -11.13
C GLN A 113 -14.68 10.58 -9.78
N SER A 114 -13.90 9.54 -9.47
CA SER A 114 -13.91 8.89 -8.14
C SER A 114 -13.47 9.85 -7.01
N LEU A 115 -12.77 10.94 -7.34
CA LEU A 115 -12.35 11.95 -6.37
C LEU A 115 -13.38 13.06 -6.14
N VAL A 116 -14.43 13.12 -6.97
CA VAL A 116 -15.49 14.15 -6.91
C VAL A 116 -16.38 13.94 -5.68
N THR A 117 -16.82 12.70 -5.46
CA THR A 117 -17.76 12.38 -4.39
C THR A 117 -17.06 12.38 -3.04
N TYR A 118 -17.66 13.10 -2.09
CA TYR A 118 -17.20 13.18 -0.71
C TYR A 118 -18.38 13.17 0.24
N GLU A 119 -18.73 11.99 0.73
CA GLU A 119 -19.60 11.85 1.90
C GLU A 119 -18.77 11.47 3.12
N PRO A 120 -19.09 11.93 4.34
CA PRO A 120 -18.39 11.55 5.56
C PRO A 120 -18.35 10.04 5.83
N ARG A 121 -19.30 9.27 5.28
CA ARG A 121 -19.29 7.79 5.34
C ARG A 121 -18.18 7.16 4.48
N ASP A 122 -17.67 7.89 3.48
CA ASP A 122 -16.59 7.45 2.59
C ASP A 122 -15.20 7.62 3.23
N LEU A 123 -15.14 8.07 4.48
CA LEU A 123 -13.91 8.32 5.21
C LEU A 123 -13.25 7.06 5.74
N HIS A 124 -14.01 5.98 5.92
CA HIS A 124 -13.52 4.70 6.45
C HIS A 124 -14.20 3.53 5.73
N PRO A 125 -13.96 3.36 4.42
CA PRO A 125 -14.48 2.20 3.70
C PRO A 125 -13.95 0.93 4.37
N GLY A 126 -14.86 -0.02 4.63
CA GLY A 126 -14.50 -1.36 5.01
C GLY A 126 -14.20 -2.23 3.79
N VAL A 127 -13.98 -3.51 4.05
CA VAL A 127 -13.76 -4.50 2.99
C VAL A 127 -14.94 -4.56 2.02
N GLU A 128 -16.18 -4.40 2.50
CA GLU A 128 -17.40 -4.51 1.68
C GLU A 128 -17.49 -3.38 0.64
N GLU A 129 -17.14 -2.15 0.99
CA GLU A 129 -17.09 -1.02 0.06
C GLU A 129 -16.00 -1.22 -1.01
N PHE A 130 -14.84 -1.75 -0.64
CA PHE A 130 -13.81 -2.10 -1.61
C PHE A 130 -14.25 -3.26 -2.51
N GLU A 131 -14.94 -4.27 -1.98
CA GLU A 131 -15.51 -5.35 -2.81
C GLU A 131 -16.50 -4.81 -3.84
N GLN A 132 -17.35 -3.83 -3.47
CA GLN A 132 -18.23 -3.16 -4.42
C GLN A 132 -17.44 -2.40 -5.50
N GLY A 133 -16.37 -1.70 -5.12
CA GLY A 133 -15.48 -1.01 -6.05
C GLY A 133 -14.75 -1.94 -7.04
N LEU A 134 -14.59 -3.22 -6.69
CA LEU A 134 -13.99 -4.26 -7.51
C LEU A 134 -15.00 -5.16 -8.23
N ALA A 135 -16.31 -5.02 -7.96
CA ALA A 135 -17.32 -5.98 -8.36
C ALA A 135 -17.47 -6.15 -9.88
N GLU A 136 -17.22 -5.08 -10.65
CA GLU A 136 -17.30 -5.08 -12.12
C GLU A 136 -16.05 -5.68 -12.79
N ALA A 137 -15.03 -6.10 -12.01
CA ALA A 137 -13.85 -6.74 -12.55
C ALA A 137 -14.10 -8.24 -12.82
N ASP A 138 -14.14 -8.59 -14.10
CA ASP A 138 -14.37 -9.94 -14.62
C ASP A 138 -13.09 -10.65 -15.08
N ASP A 139 -11.96 -9.94 -15.12
CA ASP A 139 -10.68 -10.45 -15.58
C ASP A 139 -9.50 -9.80 -14.82
N PRO A 140 -8.27 -10.38 -14.90
CA PRO A 140 -7.11 -9.83 -14.19
C PRO A 140 -6.75 -8.38 -14.56
N VAL A 141 -7.02 -7.94 -15.79
CA VAL A 141 -6.76 -6.56 -16.24
C VAL A 141 -7.79 -5.61 -15.65
N SER A 142 -9.09 -5.91 -15.76
CA SER A 142 -10.14 -5.08 -15.15
C SER A 142 -10.00 -4.99 -13.63
N LEU A 143 -9.55 -6.06 -12.96
CA LEU A 143 -9.23 -6.05 -11.52
C LEU A 143 -8.09 -5.08 -11.17
N ARG A 144 -7.04 -4.98 -12.01
CA ARG A 144 -5.94 -4.03 -11.79
C ARG A 144 -6.41 -2.59 -11.88
N VAL A 145 -7.24 -2.28 -12.87
CA VAL A 145 -7.82 -0.94 -13.06
C VAL A 145 -8.67 -0.57 -11.85
N ALA A 146 -9.59 -1.46 -11.45
CA ALA A 146 -10.46 -1.25 -10.30
C ALA A 146 -9.67 -1.09 -8.98
N TYR A 147 -8.61 -1.89 -8.78
CA TYR A 147 -7.70 -1.72 -7.64
C TYR A 147 -7.05 -0.32 -7.64
N ARG A 148 -6.53 0.13 -8.79
CA ARG A 148 -5.85 1.44 -8.90
C ARG A 148 -6.82 2.60 -8.65
N ARG A 149 -8.08 2.48 -9.07
CA ARG A 149 -9.15 3.44 -8.75
C ARG A 149 -9.45 3.49 -7.25
N CYS A 150 -9.50 2.34 -6.58
CA CYS A 150 -9.66 2.29 -5.11
C CYS A 150 -8.44 2.92 -4.41
N LEU A 151 -7.23 2.58 -4.86
CA LEU A 151 -5.98 3.12 -4.34
C LEU A 151 -5.89 4.64 -4.51
N LEU A 152 -6.39 5.17 -5.63
CA LEU A 152 -6.48 6.61 -5.90
C LEU A 152 -7.28 7.32 -4.81
N SER A 153 -8.39 6.72 -4.38
CA SER A 153 -9.25 7.26 -3.33
C SER A 153 -8.58 7.23 -1.95
N ILE A 154 -7.86 6.15 -1.62
CA ILE A 154 -7.07 6.04 -0.38
C ILE A 154 -5.98 7.13 -0.37
N ALA A 155 -5.21 7.23 -1.46
CA ALA A 155 -4.13 8.21 -1.58
C ALA A 155 -4.65 9.65 -1.45
N ALA A 156 -5.82 9.94 -2.02
CA ALA A 156 -6.45 11.25 -1.89
C ALA A 156 -6.81 11.60 -0.44
N ARG A 157 -7.33 10.65 0.35
CA ARG A 157 -7.62 10.89 1.78
C ARG A 157 -6.34 11.09 2.59
N ASP A 158 -5.31 10.29 2.31
CA ASP A 158 -4.01 10.33 3.00
C ASP A 158 -3.29 11.66 2.76
N VAL A 159 -3.10 12.06 1.49
CA VAL A 159 -2.38 13.31 1.15
C VAL A 159 -3.13 14.58 1.55
N CYS A 160 -4.47 14.52 1.62
CA CYS A 160 -5.27 15.62 2.13
C CYS A 160 -5.39 15.63 3.67
N GLY A 161 -4.77 14.67 4.37
CA GLY A 161 -4.81 14.58 5.83
C GLY A 161 -6.21 14.32 6.39
N THR A 162 -7.08 13.67 5.61
CA THR A 162 -8.44 13.33 6.04
C THR A 162 -8.47 12.07 6.91
N ILE A 163 -7.47 11.21 6.74
CA ILE A 163 -7.22 10.02 7.56
C ILE A 163 -5.78 10.06 8.08
N ASP A 164 -5.52 9.42 9.21
CA ASP A 164 -4.16 9.26 9.73
C ASP A 164 -3.44 8.03 9.15
N ILE A 165 -2.14 7.89 9.46
CA ILE A 165 -1.32 6.81 8.93
C ILE A 165 -1.82 5.40 9.31
N ALA A 166 -2.42 5.24 10.50
CA ALA A 166 -2.93 3.94 10.94
C ALA A 166 -4.22 3.59 10.18
N GLN A 167 -5.07 4.58 9.93
CA GLN A 167 -6.26 4.45 9.11
C GLN A 167 -5.90 4.15 7.65
N THR A 168 -4.93 4.86 7.06
CA THR A 168 -4.41 4.55 5.71
C THR A 168 -3.92 3.11 5.63
N ALA A 169 -3.16 2.66 6.62
CA ALA A 169 -2.61 1.29 6.65
C ALA A 169 -3.71 0.22 6.78
N ALA A 170 -4.77 0.50 7.53
CA ALA A 170 -5.94 -0.36 7.66
C ALA A 170 -6.73 -0.43 6.34
N GLU A 171 -7.00 0.70 5.68
CA GLU A 171 -7.69 0.76 4.39
C GLU A 171 -6.90 0.02 3.29
N LEU A 172 -5.58 0.16 3.27
CA LEU A 172 -4.72 -0.60 2.35
C LEU A 172 -4.84 -2.12 2.60
N ALA A 173 -4.89 -2.55 3.87
CA ALA A 173 -5.08 -3.96 4.22
C ALA A 173 -6.48 -4.48 3.86
N ASP A 174 -7.51 -3.63 3.94
CA ASP A 174 -8.88 -3.97 3.56
C ASP A 174 -9.05 -4.04 2.05
N LEU A 175 -8.45 -3.11 1.30
CA LEU A 175 -8.37 -3.19 -0.16
C LEU A 175 -7.59 -4.43 -0.61
N ALA A 176 -6.50 -4.78 0.08
CA ALA A 176 -5.79 -6.02 -0.18
C ALA A 176 -6.66 -7.26 0.07
N THR A 177 -7.48 -7.23 1.13
CA THR A 177 -8.44 -8.30 1.46
C THR A 177 -9.48 -8.46 0.35
N ALA A 178 -10.12 -7.37 -0.08
CA ALA A 178 -11.08 -7.37 -1.19
C ALA A 178 -10.45 -7.87 -2.50
N THR A 179 -9.22 -7.44 -2.78
CA THR A 179 -8.50 -7.84 -3.99
C THR A 179 -8.13 -9.33 -3.98
N LEU A 180 -7.70 -9.88 -2.84
CA LEU A 180 -7.44 -11.33 -2.70
C LEU A 180 -8.71 -12.16 -2.91
N ARG A 181 -9.87 -11.67 -2.44
CA ARG A 181 -11.16 -12.34 -2.65
C ARG A 181 -11.57 -12.31 -4.12
N ALA A 182 -11.46 -11.16 -4.78
CA ALA A 182 -11.72 -11.03 -6.21
C ALA A 182 -10.80 -11.92 -7.05
N ALA A 183 -9.48 -11.91 -6.76
CA ALA A 183 -8.51 -12.76 -7.44
C ALA A 183 -8.79 -14.26 -7.24
N LEU A 184 -9.22 -14.67 -6.04
CA LEU A 184 -9.64 -16.06 -5.80
C LEU A 184 -10.89 -16.43 -6.59
N ALA A 185 -11.88 -15.52 -6.66
CA ALA A 185 -13.10 -15.73 -7.43
C ALA A 185 -12.79 -15.91 -8.93
N LEU A 186 -11.93 -15.07 -9.49
CA LEU A 186 -11.45 -15.21 -10.87
C LEU A 186 -10.70 -16.53 -11.10
N ALA A 187 -9.83 -16.92 -10.16
CA ALA A 187 -9.10 -18.19 -10.24
C ALA A 187 -10.05 -19.40 -10.20
N ALA A 188 -11.08 -19.36 -9.37
CA ALA A 188 -12.11 -20.40 -9.26
C ALA A 188 -13.01 -20.45 -10.50
N ALA A 189 -13.42 -19.29 -11.04
CA ALA A 189 -14.22 -19.22 -12.27
C ALA A 189 -13.48 -19.78 -13.48
N ALA A 190 -12.16 -19.59 -13.55
CA ALA A 190 -11.32 -20.16 -14.60
C ALA A 190 -11.06 -21.68 -14.44
N ALA A 191 -11.27 -22.24 -13.25
CA ALA A 191 -11.02 -23.65 -12.94
C ALA A 191 -12.13 -24.23 -12.03
N PRO A 192 -13.39 -24.30 -12.52
CA PRO A 192 -14.53 -24.71 -11.69
C PRO A 192 -14.43 -26.16 -11.19
N GLU A 193 -13.80 -27.05 -11.97
CA GLU A 193 -13.54 -28.42 -11.54
C GLU A 193 -12.59 -28.50 -10.35
N ASP A 194 -11.58 -27.61 -10.28
CA ASP A 194 -10.67 -27.53 -9.15
C ASP A 194 -11.38 -26.96 -7.92
N ALA A 195 -12.18 -25.91 -8.10
CA ALA A 195 -12.96 -25.29 -7.04
C ALA A 195 -14.01 -26.24 -6.43
N ALA A 196 -14.52 -27.19 -7.22
CA ALA A 196 -15.47 -28.19 -6.72
C ALA A 196 -14.83 -29.28 -5.84
N LEU A 197 -13.50 -29.47 -5.91
CA LEU A 197 -12.81 -30.55 -5.20
C LEU A 197 -12.31 -30.15 -3.81
N CYS A 198 -12.11 -28.86 -3.55
CA CYS A 198 -11.45 -28.40 -2.33
C CYS A 198 -12.10 -27.16 -1.70
N ARG A 199 -11.94 -27.06 -0.38
CA ARG A 199 -12.11 -25.83 0.39
C ARG A 199 -10.73 -25.20 0.53
N LEU A 200 -10.54 -23.97 0.06
CA LEU A 200 -9.29 -23.24 0.19
C LEU A 200 -9.51 -22.00 1.05
N ALA A 201 -8.70 -21.79 2.07
CA ALA A 201 -8.65 -20.57 2.87
C ALA A 201 -7.31 -19.84 2.67
N VAL A 202 -7.36 -18.52 2.64
CA VAL A 202 -6.20 -17.62 2.57
C VAL A 202 -6.12 -16.85 3.88
N VAL A 203 -4.99 -17.01 4.57
CA VAL A 203 -4.71 -16.35 5.85
C VAL A 203 -3.64 -15.29 5.61
N ALA A 204 -4.00 -14.02 5.72
CA ALA A 204 -3.05 -12.93 5.68
C ALA A 204 -2.15 -12.97 6.91
N MET A 205 -0.90 -12.63 6.70
CA MET A 205 0.16 -12.62 7.69
C MET A 205 0.83 -11.24 7.70
N GLY A 206 1.81 -11.05 8.58
CA GLY A 206 2.66 -9.86 8.55
C GLY A 206 1.87 -8.55 8.63
N LYS A 207 2.21 -7.59 7.76
CA LYS A 207 1.58 -6.26 7.74
C LYS A 207 0.09 -6.31 7.35
N CYS A 208 -0.25 -7.10 6.34
CA CYS A 208 -1.63 -7.24 5.86
C CYS A 208 -2.53 -7.88 6.93
N GLY A 209 -2.02 -8.90 7.62
CA GLY A 209 -2.72 -9.56 8.71
C GLY A 209 -2.92 -8.66 9.94
N GLY A 210 -1.97 -7.75 10.20
CA GLY A 210 -2.01 -6.79 11.30
C GLY A 210 -2.68 -5.44 11.01
N HIS A 211 -3.28 -5.23 9.83
CA HIS A 211 -3.80 -3.92 9.39
C HIS A 211 -2.76 -2.78 9.38
N GLU A 212 -1.51 -3.12 9.04
CA GLU A 212 -0.36 -2.21 9.01
C GLU A 212 0.29 -2.18 7.61
N LEU A 213 -0.51 -2.27 6.54
CA LEU A 213 -0.01 -2.39 5.17
C LEU A 213 0.48 -1.03 4.63
N ASN A 214 1.54 -1.04 3.80
CA ASN A 214 2.05 0.16 3.13
C ASN A 214 1.76 0.09 1.63
N TYR A 215 1.78 1.24 0.93
CA TYR A 215 1.53 1.34 -0.53
C TYR A 215 2.37 0.42 -1.41
N VAL A 216 3.62 0.17 -1.00
CA VAL A 216 4.57 -0.71 -1.70
C VAL A 216 4.99 -1.80 -0.72
N SER A 217 4.12 -2.77 -0.50
CA SER A 217 4.42 -3.94 0.32
C SER A 217 3.86 -5.19 -0.33
N ASP A 218 4.65 -6.25 -0.25
CA ASP A 218 4.18 -7.59 -0.57
C ASP A 218 3.09 -7.98 0.44
N VAL A 219 2.16 -8.84 0.00
CA VAL A 219 1.12 -9.37 0.88
C VAL A 219 1.47 -10.79 1.27
N ASP A 220 1.92 -10.94 2.52
CA ASP A 220 2.25 -12.23 3.11
C ASP A 220 0.98 -13.04 3.38
N VAL A 221 0.95 -14.30 2.92
CA VAL A 221 -0.18 -15.23 3.11
C VAL A 221 0.26 -16.64 3.48
N ILE A 222 -0.64 -17.39 4.10
CA ILE A 222 -0.59 -18.84 4.22
C ILE A 222 -1.87 -19.42 3.61
N PHE A 223 -1.74 -20.50 2.85
CA PHE A 223 -2.87 -21.21 2.24
C PHE A 223 -3.16 -22.51 2.99
N VAL A 224 -4.43 -22.73 3.31
CA VAL A 224 -4.92 -23.93 3.98
C VAL A 224 -5.99 -24.56 3.10
N GLY A 225 -5.83 -25.84 2.78
CA GLY A 225 -6.73 -26.55 1.88
C GLY A 225 -7.27 -27.82 2.51
N GLU A 226 -8.58 -28.07 2.37
CA GLU A 226 -9.23 -29.31 2.77
C GLU A 226 -10.02 -29.90 1.59
N ALA A 227 -10.21 -31.21 1.58
CA ALA A 227 -11.12 -31.84 0.62
C ALA A 227 -12.57 -31.42 0.89
N VAL A 228 -13.35 -31.20 -0.18
CA VAL A 228 -14.81 -31.18 -0.07
C VAL A 228 -15.27 -32.61 0.28
N ASN A 229 -16.30 -32.74 1.11
CA ASN A 229 -16.78 -34.03 1.62
C ASN A 229 -16.90 -35.10 0.50
N GLY A 230 -16.15 -36.20 0.65
CA GLY A 230 -16.15 -37.32 -0.29
C GLY A 230 -15.15 -37.21 -1.45
N ALA A 231 -14.42 -36.10 -1.59
CA ALA A 231 -13.31 -35.98 -2.52
C ALA A 231 -12.02 -36.61 -1.96
N ASP A 232 -11.16 -37.06 -2.86
CA ASP A 232 -9.82 -37.56 -2.54
C ASP A 232 -8.92 -36.40 -2.08
N GLU A 233 -8.28 -36.53 -0.91
CA GLU A 233 -7.47 -35.48 -0.28
C GLU A 233 -6.31 -35.01 -1.17
N ASP A 234 -5.61 -35.96 -1.80
CA ASP A 234 -4.49 -35.67 -2.70
C ASP A 234 -4.94 -34.88 -3.94
N LYS A 235 -6.08 -35.24 -4.54
CA LYS A 235 -6.68 -34.47 -5.64
C LYS A 235 -7.11 -33.08 -5.18
N ALA A 236 -7.74 -32.97 -4.01
CA ALA A 236 -8.18 -31.69 -3.45
C ALA A 236 -7.01 -30.75 -3.16
N LEU A 237 -5.91 -31.24 -2.57
CA LEU A 237 -4.71 -30.42 -2.31
C LEU A 237 -4.02 -29.96 -3.60
N ARG A 238 -4.00 -30.80 -4.64
CA ARG A 238 -3.50 -30.39 -5.96
C ARG A 238 -4.38 -29.30 -6.58
N ALA A 239 -5.70 -29.43 -6.49
CA ALA A 239 -6.65 -28.42 -6.94
C ALA A 239 -6.48 -27.10 -6.17
N ALA A 240 -6.40 -27.16 -4.83
CA ALA A 240 -6.16 -26.01 -3.97
C ALA A 240 -4.83 -25.31 -4.30
N THR A 241 -3.78 -26.09 -4.59
CA THR A 241 -2.47 -25.56 -5.00
C THR A 241 -2.54 -24.82 -6.35
N ARG A 242 -3.32 -25.34 -7.32
CA ARG A 242 -3.54 -24.64 -8.60
C ARG A 242 -4.30 -23.34 -8.41
N LEU A 243 -5.38 -23.34 -7.61
CA LEU A 243 -6.15 -22.13 -7.29
C LEU A 243 -5.29 -21.07 -6.57
N ALA A 244 -4.53 -21.48 -5.55
CA ALA A 244 -3.63 -20.58 -4.82
C ALA A 244 -2.55 -19.98 -5.74
N SER A 245 -1.93 -20.80 -6.59
CA SER A 245 -0.92 -20.34 -7.55
C SER A 245 -1.52 -19.38 -8.58
N HIS A 246 -2.75 -19.64 -9.04
CA HIS A 246 -3.45 -18.78 -9.98
C HIS A 246 -3.78 -17.44 -9.36
N LEU A 247 -4.32 -17.41 -8.13
CA LEU A 247 -4.55 -16.18 -7.37
C LEU A 247 -3.26 -15.36 -7.23
N MET A 248 -2.16 -15.99 -6.81
CA MET A 248 -0.87 -15.31 -6.67
C MET A 248 -0.41 -14.67 -7.98
N ARG A 249 -0.60 -15.37 -9.11
CA ARG A 249 -0.29 -14.86 -10.45
C ARG A 249 -1.16 -13.66 -10.83
N ILE A 250 -2.47 -13.74 -10.60
CA ILE A 250 -3.41 -12.63 -10.86
C ILE A 250 -2.95 -11.36 -10.13
N CYS A 251 -2.50 -11.44 -8.88
CA CYS A 251 -1.99 -10.25 -8.18
C CYS A 251 -0.60 -9.81 -8.70
N SER A 252 0.33 -10.76 -8.88
CA SER A 252 1.77 -10.45 -9.03
C SER A 252 2.22 -10.17 -10.46
N GLU A 253 1.49 -10.64 -11.48
CA GLU A 253 1.88 -10.50 -12.89
C GLU A 253 1.97 -9.03 -13.31
N THR A 254 3.00 -8.68 -14.09
CA THR A 254 3.17 -7.32 -14.60
C THR A 254 2.59 -7.22 -15.99
N THR A 255 1.62 -6.33 -16.18
CA THR A 255 0.93 -6.10 -17.45
C THR A 255 1.10 -4.65 -17.89
N VAL A 256 0.44 -4.26 -18.99
CA VAL A 256 0.33 -2.84 -19.38
C VAL A 256 -0.36 -1.98 -18.31
N GLU A 257 -1.20 -2.61 -17.47
CA GLU A 257 -1.83 -1.98 -16.30
C GLU A 257 -0.94 -1.97 -15.05
N GLY A 258 0.32 -2.39 -15.18
CA GLY A 258 1.23 -2.63 -14.08
C GLY A 258 0.92 -3.94 -13.34
N SER A 259 1.40 -4.04 -12.10
CA SER A 259 1.03 -5.08 -11.14
C SER A 259 0.22 -4.49 -9.99
N ILE A 260 -0.44 -5.37 -9.25
CA ILE A 260 -1.16 -5.07 -7.99
C ILE A 260 -0.09 -5.03 -6.91
N TRP A 261 0.33 -6.19 -6.41
CA TRP A 261 1.51 -6.40 -5.56
C TRP A 261 1.88 -7.88 -5.59
N PRO A 262 3.13 -8.24 -5.27
CA PRO A 262 3.51 -9.62 -5.05
C PRO A 262 2.75 -10.22 -3.88
N VAL A 263 2.30 -11.47 -4.03
CA VAL A 263 1.77 -12.28 -2.93
C VAL A 263 2.87 -13.22 -2.46
N ASP A 264 3.29 -13.11 -1.21
CA ASP A 264 4.37 -13.91 -0.63
C ASP A 264 3.82 -15.02 0.28
N ALA A 265 4.13 -16.28 -0.03
CA ALA A 265 3.75 -17.43 0.79
C ALA A 265 4.91 -17.99 1.64
N ASN A 266 6.01 -17.26 1.82
CA ASN A 266 7.23 -17.76 2.47
C ASN A 266 7.13 -17.92 3.99
N LEU A 267 6.10 -17.38 4.64
CA LEU A 267 5.81 -17.59 6.05
C LEU A 267 5.14 -18.95 6.34
N ARG A 268 4.82 -19.75 5.30
CA ARG A 268 4.30 -21.11 5.46
C ARG A 268 5.35 -22.06 6.05
N PRO A 269 4.93 -23.19 6.65
CA PRO A 269 5.84 -24.24 7.10
C PRO A 269 6.90 -24.61 6.05
N GLU A 270 8.17 -24.69 6.46
CA GLU A 270 9.35 -24.94 5.60
C GLU A 270 9.63 -23.87 4.54
N GLY A 271 8.91 -22.74 4.57
CA GLY A 271 9.05 -21.62 3.64
C GLY A 271 8.97 -22.06 2.18
N ARG A 272 9.85 -21.52 1.32
CA ARG A 272 9.88 -21.83 -0.12
C ARG A 272 10.03 -23.31 -0.47
N ASN A 273 10.60 -24.11 0.44
CA ASN A 273 10.83 -25.54 0.23
C ASN A 273 9.62 -26.41 0.63
N GLY A 274 8.66 -25.82 1.35
CA GLY A 274 7.43 -26.50 1.74
C GLY A 274 6.35 -26.45 0.67
N PRO A 275 5.36 -27.36 0.74
CA PRO A 275 4.19 -27.32 -0.12
C PRO A 275 3.47 -25.98 0.02
N LEU A 276 2.93 -25.45 -1.08
CA LEU A 276 2.23 -24.17 -1.09
C LEU A 276 0.96 -24.21 -0.23
N VAL A 277 0.23 -25.32 -0.31
CA VAL A 277 -1.01 -25.57 0.44
C VAL A 277 -0.84 -26.84 1.26
N ARG A 278 -1.29 -26.81 2.51
CA ARG A 278 -1.39 -27.98 3.39
C ARG A 278 -2.78 -28.03 4.04
N THR A 279 -3.18 -29.22 4.49
CA THR A 279 -4.35 -29.38 5.38
C THR A 279 -4.14 -28.69 6.71
N LEU A 280 -5.23 -28.41 7.41
CA LEU A 280 -5.19 -27.89 8.78
C LEU A 280 -4.45 -28.86 9.70
N ALA A 281 -4.74 -30.16 9.59
CA ALA A 281 -4.07 -31.20 10.37
C ALA A 281 -2.55 -31.22 10.14
N SER A 282 -2.12 -31.08 8.88
CA SER A 282 -0.70 -31.02 8.52
C SER A 282 0.00 -29.77 9.06
N HIS A 283 -0.67 -28.61 9.04
CA HIS A 283 -0.15 -27.40 9.70
C HIS A 283 0.00 -27.60 11.21
N LEU A 284 -1.03 -28.13 11.89
CA LEU A 284 -0.98 -28.35 13.33
C LEU A 284 0.13 -29.31 13.74
N ALA A 285 0.26 -30.43 13.04
CA ALA A 285 1.34 -31.38 13.28
C ALA A 285 2.72 -30.71 13.13
N TYR A 286 2.86 -29.80 12.16
CA TYR A 286 4.10 -29.06 11.97
C TYR A 286 4.40 -28.11 13.13
N TYR A 287 3.45 -27.25 13.48
CA TYR A 287 3.64 -26.26 14.53
C TYR A 287 3.87 -26.92 15.90
N GLN A 288 3.29 -28.08 16.16
CA GLN A 288 3.50 -28.81 17.41
C GLN A 288 4.92 -29.41 17.54
N ARG A 289 5.53 -29.84 16.43
CA ARG A 289 6.76 -30.65 16.46
C ARG A 289 8.02 -29.90 16.04
N TRP A 290 7.94 -29.05 15.03
CA TRP A 290 9.12 -28.52 14.35
C TRP A 290 9.20 -26.98 14.32
N ALA A 291 8.11 -26.27 14.60
CA ALA A 291 8.10 -24.82 14.48
C ALA A 291 9.03 -24.11 15.45
N LYS A 292 9.68 -23.07 14.93
CA LYS A 292 10.59 -22.19 15.64
C LYS A 292 9.81 -21.05 16.30
N THR A 293 10.40 -20.44 17.34
CA THR A 293 9.77 -19.33 18.08
C THR A 293 9.31 -18.18 17.18
N TRP A 294 10.09 -17.83 16.14
CA TRP A 294 9.73 -16.73 15.24
C TRP A 294 8.47 -17.02 14.40
N GLU A 295 8.16 -18.28 14.12
CA GLU A 295 6.96 -18.67 13.37
C GLU A 295 5.70 -18.39 14.20
N PHE A 296 5.76 -18.64 15.50
CA PHE A 296 4.69 -18.25 16.43
C PHE A 296 4.55 -16.74 16.56
N GLN A 297 5.65 -15.98 16.47
CA GLN A 297 5.57 -14.52 16.44
C GLN A 297 4.90 -14.01 15.16
N ALA A 298 5.16 -14.64 14.02
CA ALA A 298 4.48 -14.31 12.76
C ALA A 298 2.98 -14.61 12.84
N LEU A 299 2.60 -15.74 13.46
CA LEU A 299 1.21 -16.15 13.66
C LEU A 299 0.39 -15.22 14.56
N LEU A 300 1.01 -14.29 15.31
CA LEU A 300 0.28 -13.26 16.06
C LEU A 300 -0.62 -12.40 15.17
N LYS A 301 -0.24 -12.26 13.89
CA LYS A 301 -0.95 -11.45 12.90
C LYS A 301 -1.75 -12.30 11.91
N ALA A 302 -1.95 -13.59 12.18
CA ALA A 302 -2.71 -14.46 11.29
C ALA A 302 -4.20 -14.03 11.23
N ARG A 303 -4.68 -13.62 10.05
CA ARG A 303 -6.05 -13.17 9.82
C ARG A 303 -6.65 -13.83 8.57
N PRO A 304 -7.78 -14.55 8.64
CA PRO A 304 -8.43 -15.09 7.46
C PRO A 304 -8.97 -13.95 6.58
N VAL A 305 -8.59 -13.92 5.31
CA VAL A 305 -8.93 -12.80 4.40
C VAL A 305 -9.71 -13.24 3.17
N ALA A 306 -9.51 -14.45 2.65
CA ALA A 306 -10.23 -14.94 1.47
C ALA A 306 -10.47 -16.46 1.52
N GLY A 307 -11.39 -16.93 0.68
CA GLY A 307 -11.73 -18.35 0.54
C GLY A 307 -12.76 -18.84 1.57
N ASP A 308 -12.64 -20.10 1.97
CA ASP A 308 -13.54 -20.76 2.91
C ASP A 308 -13.40 -20.15 4.31
N ARG A 309 -14.41 -19.35 4.70
CA ARG A 309 -14.44 -18.62 5.97
C ARG A 309 -14.36 -19.54 7.19
N THR A 310 -15.02 -20.70 7.12
CA THR A 310 -15.05 -21.66 8.22
C THR A 310 -13.67 -22.27 8.43
N LEU A 311 -13.02 -22.73 7.37
CA LEU A 311 -11.67 -23.31 7.42
C LEU A 311 -10.64 -22.28 7.91
N GLY A 312 -10.73 -21.03 7.46
CA GLY A 312 -9.87 -19.96 7.94
C GLY A 312 -10.05 -19.69 9.45
N ALA A 313 -11.29 -19.67 9.93
CA ALA A 313 -11.59 -19.52 11.35
C ALA A 313 -11.09 -20.71 12.18
N GLU A 314 -11.28 -21.94 11.70
CA GLU A 314 -10.76 -23.18 12.31
C GLU A 314 -9.23 -23.14 12.42
N TYR A 315 -8.54 -22.67 11.37
CA TYR A 315 -7.08 -22.53 11.37
C TYR A 315 -6.58 -21.60 12.48
N VAL A 316 -7.13 -20.39 12.58
CA VAL A 316 -6.72 -19.42 13.61
C VAL A 316 -7.08 -19.93 15.00
N ALA A 317 -8.28 -20.50 15.18
CA ALA A 317 -8.72 -21.06 16.45
C ALA A 317 -7.82 -22.21 16.94
N ALA A 318 -7.40 -23.09 16.02
CA ALA A 318 -6.56 -24.24 16.37
C ALA A 318 -5.11 -23.85 16.70
N LEU A 319 -4.60 -22.76 16.12
CA LEU A 319 -3.23 -22.27 16.38
C LEU A 319 -3.14 -21.32 17.58
N GLN A 320 -4.24 -20.65 17.95
CA GLN A 320 -4.32 -19.75 19.10
C GLN A 320 -3.66 -20.31 20.37
N PRO A 321 -3.96 -21.55 20.82
CA PRO A 321 -3.33 -22.13 22.01
C PRO A 321 -1.82 -22.34 21.88
N LEU A 322 -1.30 -22.55 20.66
CA LEU A 322 0.13 -22.73 20.43
C LEU A 322 0.89 -21.39 20.43
N VAL A 323 0.22 -20.32 19.99
CA VAL A 323 0.76 -18.95 19.96
C VAL A 323 0.79 -18.33 21.36
N TRP A 324 -0.29 -18.48 22.13
CA TRP A 324 -0.48 -17.82 23.43
C TRP A 324 -0.29 -18.73 24.64
N GLY A 325 -0.14 -20.05 24.43
CA GLY A 325 0.02 -21.01 25.50
C GLY A 325 1.31 -20.80 26.30
N PRO A 326 1.34 -21.23 27.58
CA PRO A 326 2.55 -21.16 28.38
C PRO A 326 3.68 -21.89 27.66
N PRO A 327 4.91 -21.37 27.71
CA PRO A 327 6.04 -22.00 27.05
C PRO A 327 6.32 -23.36 27.70
N SER A 328 5.72 -24.42 27.19
CA SER A 328 6.04 -25.79 27.56
C SER A 328 7.44 -26.10 27.01
N GLY A 329 8.48 -25.75 27.79
CA GLY A 329 9.88 -25.99 27.44
C GLY A 329 10.54 -25.00 26.46
N ARG A 330 9.85 -23.90 26.06
CA ARG A 330 10.39 -22.89 25.14
C ARG A 330 10.96 -21.69 25.90
N THR A 331 12.28 -21.57 26.01
CA THR A 331 12.94 -20.40 26.63
C THR A 331 12.66 -19.12 25.82
N SER A 332 11.66 -18.34 26.23
CA SER A 332 11.08 -17.24 25.46
C SER A 332 11.90 -15.94 25.46
N SER A 333 12.71 -15.68 26.50
CA SER A 333 13.40 -14.39 26.67
C SER A 333 14.69 -14.21 25.84
N PRO A 334 15.63 -15.18 25.76
CA PRO A 334 16.86 -15.01 24.99
C PRO A 334 16.64 -15.16 23.48
N THR A 335 15.71 -16.03 23.08
CA THR A 335 15.43 -16.38 21.68
C THR A 335 14.77 -15.22 20.93
N CYS A 336 13.79 -14.53 21.53
CA CYS A 336 13.18 -13.34 20.91
C CYS A 336 14.21 -12.23 20.68
N ARG A 337 15.09 -11.97 21.66
CA ARG A 337 16.17 -10.97 21.52
C ARG A 337 17.19 -11.35 20.44
N ARG A 338 17.54 -12.64 20.35
CA ARG A 338 18.46 -13.15 19.32
C ARG A 338 17.84 -13.12 17.93
N CYS A 339 16.55 -13.44 17.78
CA CYS A 339 15.83 -13.30 16.52
C CYS A 339 15.80 -11.84 16.07
N ALA A 340 15.42 -10.91 16.94
CA ALA A 340 15.47 -9.48 16.64
C ALA A 340 16.89 -9.05 16.22
N ALA A 341 17.91 -9.42 17.00
CA ALA A 341 19.31 -9.09 16.69
C ALA A 341 19.84 -9.76 15.40
N GLY A 342 19.27 -10.89 14.98
CA GLY A 342 19.58 -11.55 13.71
C GLY A 342 18.99 -10.78 12.54
N TRP A 343 17.71 -10.39 12.63
CA TRP A 343 17.03 -9.54 11.65
C TRP A 343 17.77 -8.21 11.41
N TRP A 344 18.22 -7.55 12.48
CA TRP A 344 18.99 -6.30 12.37
C TRP A 344 20.36 -6.46 11.67
N ARG A 345 20.94 -7.66 11.67
CA ARG A 345 22.24 -7.92 11.01
C ARG A 345 22.11 -8.28 9.53
N THR A 346 21.00 -8.88 9.14
CA THR A 346 20.75 -9.35 7.77
C THR A 346 19.94 -8.37 6.93
N SER A 347 19.34 -7.35 7.53
CA SER A 347 18.65 -6.28 6.81
C SER A 347 19.68 -5.37 6.13
N PRO A 348 19.63 -5.15 4.81
CA PRO A 348 20.50 -4.18 4.16
C PRO A 348 20.25 -2.79 4.78
N PRO A 349 21.29 -1.96 4.99
CA PRO A 349 21.07 -0.58 5.39
C PRO A 349 20.18 0.11 4.35
N PRO A 350 19.30 1.04 4.75
CA PRO A 350 18.52 1.81 3.79
C PRO A 350 19.48 2.42 2.78
N ARG A 351 19.27 2.13 1.49
CA ARG A 351 20.08 2.69 0.40
C ARG A 351 19.87 4.20 0.42
N SER A 352 20.85 4.95 0.92
CA SER A 352 20.92 6.38 0.69
C SER A 352 21.25 6.60 -0.78
N THR A 353 20.30 7.10 -1.55
CA THR A 353 20.59 7.74 -2.83
C THR A 353 21.17 9.12 -2.54
N ALA A 354 22.41 9.16 -2.05
CA ALA A 354 23.21 10.38 -2.03
C ALA A 354 24.06 10.38 -3.30
N SER A 355 23.56 11.02 -4.35
CA SER A 355 24.36 11.36 -5.52
C SER A 355 25.46 12.32 -5.12
N SER A 356 26.70 11.91 -5.34
CA SER A 356 27.89 12.72 -5.20
C SER A 356 27.87 13.92 -6.16
N SER A 357 27.79 15.13 -5.61
CA SER A 357 28.28 16.33 -6.28
C SER A 357 29.11 17.14 -5.30
N SER A 358 30.41 17.05 -5.48
CA SER A 358 31.44 17.86 -4.83
C SER A 358 31.37 19.32 -5.28
N ALA A 359 31.14 20.23 -4.34
CA ALA A 359 31.48 21.66 -4.46
C ALA A 359 31.88 22.21 -3.07
N PRO A 360 32.88 23.09 -2.99
CA PRO A 360 33.58 23.40 -1.75
C PRO A 360 32.78 24.35 -0.83
N ALA A 361 32.85 24.09 0.47
CA ALA A 361 32.29 24.94 1.51
C ALA A 361 33.05 26.28 1.59
N VAL A 362 32.36 27.38 1.30
CA VAL A 362 32.79 28.72 1.71
C VAL A 362 32.16 28.99 3.09
N CYS A 363 33.03 29.11 4.08
CA CYS A 363 32.68 29.41 5.46
C CYS A 363 32.29 30.89 5.58
N GLY A 364 31.03 31.16 5.93
CA GLY A 364 30.50 32.50 6.20
C GLY A 364 29.81 32.53 7.56
N THR A 365 30.43 33.20 8.51
CA THR A 365 29.96 33.50 9.86
C THR A 365 28.87 34.59 9.84
N SER A 366 27.71 34.34 10.46
CA SER A 366 26.84 35.31 11.18
C SER A 366 25.45 34.69 11.39
N SER A 367 25.13 34.18 12.58
CA SER A 367 24.36 34.88 13.62
C SER A 367 22.91 35.24 13.24
N SER A 368 21.97 34.31 13.41
CA SER A 368 20.78 34.56 14.24
C SER A 368 20.05 33.25 14.54
N ARG A 369 19.59 33.17 15.79
CA ARG A 369 18.99 32.01 16.45
C ARG A 369 17.55 31.81 15.99
N SER A 370 17.11 30.57 15.78
CA SER A 370 15.87 30.02 16.36
C SER A 370 15.72 28.52 16.04
N SER A 371 15.55 27.73 17.12
CA SER A 371 15.01 26.36 17.21
C SER A 371 15.66 25.22 16.40
N CYS A 372 16.74 24.66 16.95
CA CYS A 372 17.06 23.23 16.81
C CYS A 372 16.27 22.44 17.88
N PHE A 373 15.39 21.52 17.48
CA PHE A 373 14.93 20.44 18.35
C PHE A 373 15.71 19.17 17.98
N SER A 374 16.65 18.80 18.86
CA SER A 374 17.34 17.52 18.86
C SER A 374 16.49 16.51 19.62
N TRP A 375 16.07 15.42 18.98
CA TRP A 375 15.50 14.25 19.64
C TRP A 375 16.53 13.11 19.55
N CYS A 376 17.43 13.08 20.54
CA CYS A 376 18.17 11.87 20.91
C CYS A 376 17.44 11.21 22.09
N THR A 377 17.00 9.98 21.84
CA THR A 377 16.57 8.92 22.74
C THR A 377 17.17 8.93 24.15
N ALA A 378 16.30 8.97 25.16
CA ALA A 378 16.51 8.32 26.46
C ALA A 378 15.13 8.02 27.09
N ALA A 379 14.72 6.74 27.09
CA ALA A 379 13.56 6.27 27.84
C ALA A 379 13.95 6.05 29.32
N PRO A 380 13.16 6.51 30.31
CA PRO A 380 13.41 6.19 31.71
C PRO A 380 12.96 4.76 32.06
N THR A 381 13.86 4.00 32.69
CA THR A 381 13.58 2.70 33.31
C THR A 381 12.64 2.85 34.52
N PRO A 382 11.64 1.97 34.71
CA PRO A 382 10.84 1.97 35.93
C PRO A 382 11.63 1.37 37.11
N PRO A 383 11.48 1.87 38.34
CA PRO A 383 12.18 1.33 39.50
C PRO A 383 11.59 -0.02 39.95
N CYS A 384 12.48 -0.99 40.19
CA CYS A 384 12.20 -2.26 40.85
C CYS A 384 11.65 -2.02 42.27
N ALA A 385 10.50 -2.63 42.57
CA ALA A 385 9.97 -2.74 43.92
C ALA A 385 10.90 -3.62 44.78
N ALA A 386 11.47 -3.04 45.84
CA ALA A 386 12.21 -3.77 46.86
C ALA A 386 11.22 -4.43 47.84
N ALA A 387 11.38 -5.75 48.04
CA ALA A 387 10.68 -6.48 49.10
C ALA A 387 11.21 -6.07 50.49
N PRO A 388 10.35 -5.96 51.52
CA PRO A 388 10.79 -5.61 52.87
C PRO A 388 11.48 -6.81 53.57
N PRO A 389 12.47 -6.56 54.44
CA PRO A 389 13.17 -7.61 55.16
C PRO A 389 12.32 -8.19 56.29
N SER A 390 12.41 -9.51 56.47
CA SER A 390 11.95 -10.21 57.66
C SER A 390 12.90 -9.93 58.84
N THR A 391 12.35 -9.67 60.03
CA THR A 391 12.89 -10.08 61.35
C THR A 391 12.01 -9.57 62.50
N ARG A 392 11.10 -10.40 63.01
CA ARG A 392 11.21 -11.15 64.27
C ARG A 392 9.93 -11.93 64.53
#